data_AF-A0A519T1G5-F1
#
_entry.id   AF-A0A519T1G5-F1
#
_cell.length_a   1.000
_cell.length_b   1.000
_cell.length_c   1.000
_cell.angle_alpha   90.00
_cell.angle_beta   90.00
_cell.angle_gamma   90.00
#
_symmetry.space_group_name_H-M   'P 1'
#
loop_
_entity.id
_entity.type
_entity.pdbx_description
1 polymer ?
#
loop_
_entity_poly.entity_id
_entity_poly.type
_entity_poly.pdbx_seq_one_letter_code
_entity_poly.pdbx_strand_id
1 'polypeptide(L)' 'MRSESFAFLEKYLNNPSPTGFEKEGQKLWLDYLKPYIDSYFVDTYGTVVGVINP' A
#
# COMPACT_ATOMS: atom_id res chain seq x y z
N MET A 1 15.70 -11.94 -0.30
CA MET A 1 14.81 -10.75 -0.31
C MET A 1 15.70 -9.51 -0.32
N ARG A 2 15.34 -8.44 -1.04
CA ARG A 2 16.08 -7.15 -0.96
C ARG A 2 15.85 -6.49 0.40
N SER A 3 16.84 -5.79 0.95
CA SER A 3 16.76 -5.17 2.28
C SER A 3 15.61 -4.17 2.38
N GLU A 4 15.34 -3.41 1.31
CA GLU A 4 14.27 -2.44 1.22
C GLU A 4 12.88 -3.10 1.26
N SER A 5 12.76 -4.26 0.60
CA SER A 5 11.52 -5.05 0.61
C SER A 5 11.26 -5.67 1.99
N PHE A 6 12.31 -6.06 2.71
CA PHE A 6 12.19 -6.56 4.08
C PHE A 6 11.77 -5.44 5.05
N ALA A 7 12.39 -4.27 4.96
CA ALA A 7 12.03 -3.10 5.78
C ALA A 7 10.59 -2.63 5.53
N PHE A 8 10.14 -2.66 4.26
CA PHE A 8 8.74 -2.41 3.93
C PHE A 8 7.81 -3.44 4.59
N LEU A 9 8.10 -4.73 4.46
CA LEU A 9 7.27 -5.80 5.01
C LEU A 9 7.19 -5.70 6.54
N GLU A 10 8.31 -5.46 7.22
CA GLU A 10 8.36 -5.24 8.67
C GLU A 10 7.49 -4.05 9.08
N LYS A 11 7.62 -2.90 8.41
CA LYS A 11 6.80 -1.72 8.69
C LYS A 11 5.32 -1.99 8.43
N TYR A 12 4.99 -2.69 7.35
CA TYR A 12 3.62 -3.01 6.96
C TYR A 12 2.95 -3.95 7.96
N LEU A 13 3.66 -5.00 8.42
CA LEU A 13 3.14 -5.94 9.41
C LEU A 13 3.01 -5.32 10.81
N ASN A 14 3.90 -4.39 11.16
CA ASN A 14 3.83 -3.67 12.44
C ASN A 14 2.81 -2.52 12.44
N ASN A 15 2.04 -2.32 11.37
CA ASN A 15 0.95 -1.37 11.32
C ASN A 15 -0.39 -2.07 11.63
N PRO A 16 -1.06 -1.76 12.75
CA PRO A 16 -2.38 -2.29 13.06
C PRO A 16 -3.39 -1.92 11.98
N SER A 17 -4.05 -2.93 11.40
CA SER A 17 -5.03 -2.76 10.32
C SER A 17 -6.21 -3.72 10.51
N PRO A 18 -6.98 -3.60 11.61
CA PRO A 18 -8.16 -4.44 11.82
C PRO A 18 -9.24 -4.11 10.79
N THR A 19 -10.13 -5.07 10.54
CA THR A 19 -11.27 -4.91 9.61
C THR A 19 -12.04 -3.63 9.93
N GLY A 20 -12.27 -2.79 8.91
CA GLY A 20 -12.93 -1.48 9.05
C GLY A 20 -12.01 -0.29 9.36
N PHE A 21 -10.73 -0.53 9.66
CA PHE A 21 -9.71 0.51 9.92
C PHE A 21 -8.46 0.35 9.04
N GLU A 22 -8.64 -0.16 7.83
CA GLU A 22 -7.54 -0.57 6.94
C GLU A 22 -6.81 0.59 6.25
N LYS A 23 -7.32 1.83 6.40
CA LYS A 23 -6.84 3.02 5.68
C LYS A 23 -5.33 3.26 5.83
N GLU A 24 -4.78 3.09 7.03
CA GLU A 24 -3.35 3.31 7.25
C GLU A 24 -2.49 2.21 6.59
N GLY A 25 -2.98 0.96 6.58
CA GLY A 25 -2.33 -0.13 5.84
C GLY A 25 -2.32 0.14 4.33
N GLN A 26 -3.47 0.53 3.78
CA GLN A 26 -3.61 0.90 2.37
C GLN A 26 -2.69 2.06 1.98
N LYS A 27 -2.52 3.06 2.86
CA LYS A 27 -1.60 4.18 2.65
C LYS A 27 -0.13 3.74 2.62
N LEU A 28 0.29 2.89 3.56
CA LEU A 28 1.67 2.35 3.57
C LEU A 28 1.97 1.53 2.31
N TRP A 29 1.01 0.72 1.86
CA TRP A 29 1.12 -0.03 0.63
C TRP A 29 1.26 0.89 -0.59
N LEU A 30 0.39 1.91 -0.69
CA LEU A 30 0.42 2.88 -1.79
C LEU A 30 1.74 3.66 -1.81
N ASP A 31 2.22 4.12 -0.65
CA ASP A 31 3.47 4.88 -0.55
C ASP A 31 4.68 4.05 -1.01
N TYR A 32 4.70 2.75 -0.74
CA TYR A 32 5.73 1.85 -1.24
C TYR A 32 5.64 1.63 -2.76
N LEU A 33 4.43 1.60 -3.32
CA LEU A 33 4.21 1.34 -4.74
C LEU A 33 4.28 2.58 -5.64
N LYS A 34 4.12 3.79 -5.11
CA LYS A 34 4.14 5.07 -5.86
C LYS A 34 5.24 5.18 -6.93
N PRO A 35 6.51 4.78 -6.68
CA PRO A 35 7.56 4.89 -7.69
C PRO A 35 7.42 3.92 -8.87
N TYR A 36 6.51 2.95 -8.78
CA TYR A 36 6.37 1.83 -9.71
C TYR A 36 5.03 1.84 -10.45
N ILE A 37 4.17 2.83 -10.22
CA ILE A 37 2.83 2.95 -10.81
C ILE A 37 2.67 4.31 -11.49
N ASP A 38 1.89 4.37 -12.57
CA ASP A 38 1.62 5.61 -13.32
C ASP A 38 0.50 6.43 -12.68
N SER A 39 -0.51 5.74 -12.14
CA SER A 39 -1.63 6.38 -11.44
C SER A 39 -2.21 5.46 -10.37
N TYR A 40 -3.09 6.01 -9.54
CA TYR A 40 -3.85 5.24 -8.56
C TYR A 40 -5.25 5.83 -8.39
N PHE A 41 -6.17 5.01 -7.92
CA PHE A 41 -7.49 5.45 -7.47
C PHE A 41 -7.92 4.67 -6.24
N VAL A 42 -8.94 5.19 -5.57
CA VAL A 42 -9.53 4.59 -4.36
C VAL A 42 -11.02 4.43 -4.61
N ASP A 43 -11.55 3.24 -4.34
CA ASP A 43 -12.98 3.00 -4.46
C ASP A 43 -13.77 3.55 -3.26
N THR A 44 -15.10 3.45 -3.30
CA THR A 44 -15.98 3.91 -2.22
C THR A 44 -15.82 3.13 -0.91
N TYR A 45 -15.19 1.94 -0.96
CA TYR A 45 -14.93 1.09 0.20
C TYR A 45 -13.55 1.34 0.81
N GLY A 46 -12.71 2.16 0.18
CA GLY A 46 -11.36 2.49 0.64
C GLY A 46 -10.27 1.55 0.10
N THR A 47 -10.60 0.68 -0.86
CA THR A 47 -9.61 -0.16 -1.56
C THR A 47 -8.76 0.70 -2.46
N VAL A 48 -7.43 0.54 -2.40
CA VAL A 48 -6.50 1.27 -3.27
C VAL A 48 -6.09 0.39 -4.45
N VAL A 49 -6.11 0.98 -5.65
CA VAL A 49 -5.65 0.33 -6.89
C VAL A 49 -4.51 1.15 -7.49
N GLY A 50 -3.38 0.51 -7.78
CA GLY A 50 -2.27 1.08 -8.55
C GLY A 50 -2.31 0.60 -10.00
N VAL A 51 -2.10 1.51 -10.95
CA VAL A 51 -2.17 1.24 -12.39
C VAL A 51 -0.77 1.40 -13.00
N ILE A 52 -0.36 0.43 -13.82
CA ILE A 52 0.88 0.45 -14.60
C ILE A 52 0.49 0.31 -16.08
N ASN A 53 1.09 1.14 -16.93
CA ASN A 53 0.88 1.18 -18.37
C ASN A 53 -0.61 1.35 -18.74
N PRO A 54 -1.15 2.57 -18.57
CA PRO A 54 -2.56 2.87 -18.83
C PRO A 54 -2.99 2.65 -20.28
#